data_AF-A0A559KN69-F1
#
_entry.id   AF-A0A559KN69-F1
#
_cell.length_a   1.000
_cell.length_b   1.000
_cell.length_c   1.000
_cell.angle_alpha   90.00
_cell.angle_beta   90.00
_cell.angle_gamma   90.00
#
_symmetry.space_group_name_H-M   'P 1'
#
loop_
_entity.id
_entity.type
_entity.pdbx_description
1 polymer ?
#
loop_
_entity_poly.entity_id
_entity_poly.type
_entity_poly.pdbx_seq_one_letter_code
_entity_poly.pdbx_strand_id
1 'polypeptide(L)'
;MVMVTGFSGALVLAFWLPLEFHTSKGGIIAFALLFGFASGGFVSLGPPCVVSLAEDRVDEIGFKLGGFCLAIALGALTGLPIEGAIKDREGDRFTGLMCFAGAYMLLGSFCMATARVFKGGAQLCKKI
;
A
#
# COMPACT_ATOMS: atom_id res chain seq x y z
N MET A 1 -5.06 8.53 1.69
CA MET A 1 -4.44 7.41 0.96
C MET A 1 -2.92 7.50 0.97
N VAL A 2 -2.28 8.50 0.36
CA VAL A 2 -0.80 8.66 0.32
C VAL A 2 -0.12 8.60 1.70
N MET A 3 -0.60 9.37 2.68
CA MET A 3 -0.02 9.36 4.04
C MET A 3 -0.15 7.99 4.74
N VAL A 4 -1.26 7.27 4.52
CA VAL A 4 -1.52 5.98 5.16
C VAL A 4 -0.65 4.89 4.54
N THR A 5 -0.52 4.86 3.21
CA THR A 5 0.34 3.89 2.51
C THR A 5 1.82 4.15 2.76
N GLY A 6 2.24 5.42 2.84
CA GLY A 6 3.60 5.80 3.24
C GLY A 6 3.93 5.42 4.69
N PHE A 7 3.00 5.64 5.62
CA PHE A 7 3.16 5.25 7.02
C PHE A 7 3.22 3.73 7.19
N SER A 8 2.37 2.97 6.47
CA SER A 8 2.43 1.51 6.46
C SER A 8 3.76 0.98 5.90
N GLY A 9 4.25 1.52 4.78
CA GLY A 9 5.54 1.11 4.19
C GLY A 9 6.72 1.41 5.10
N ALA A 10 6.71 2.57 5.77
CA ALA A 10 7.70 2.92 6.78
C ALA A 10 7.63 2.03 8.02
N LEU A 11 6.43 1.68 8.49
CA LEU A 11 6.24 0.73 9.60
C LEU A 11 6.76 -0.68 9.24
N VAL A 12 6.49 -1.16 8.04
CA VAL A 12 7.02 -2.45 7.56
C VAL A 12 8.55 -2.42 7.56
N LEU A 13 9.18 -1.39 6.99
CA LEU A 13 10.65 -1.33 6.91
C LEU A 13 11.33 -1.02 8.24
N ALA A 14 10.71 -0.21 9.11
CA ALA A 14 11.33 0.24 10.35
C ALA A 14 11.04 -0.67 11.57
N PHE A 15 9.86 -1.31 11.62
CA PHE A 15 9.50 -2.18 12.75
C PHE A 15 9.68 -3.66 12.44
N TRP A 16 9.44 -4.09 11.21
CA TRP A 16 9.43 -5.52 10.89
C TRP A 16 10.84 -6.07 10.59
N LEU A 17 11.77 -5.26 10.05
CA LEU A 17 13.19 -5.65 9.89
C LEU A 17 13.91 -5.95 11.23
N PRO A 18 13.83 -5.10 12.28
CA PRO A 18 14.48 -5.39 13.56
C PRO A 18 13.80 -6.51 14.36
N LEU A 19 12.57 -6.91 14.00
CA LEU A 19 11.85 -8.02 14.63
C LEU A 19 12.41 -9.40 14.25
N GLU A 20 13.14 -9.54 13.14
CA GLU A 20 13.88 -10.78 12.84
C GLU A 20 15.14 -10.93 13.71
N PHE A 21 15.77 -9.83 14.13
CA PHE A 21 16.98 -9.86 14.95
C PHE A 21 16.68 -10.02 16.44
N HIS A 22 15.54 -9.48 16.92
CA HIS A 22 15.08 -9.60 18.30
C HIS A 22 13.60 -9.96 18.36
N THR A 23 13.29 -11.27 18.30
CA THR A 23 11.92 -11.79 18.37
C THR A 23 11.25 -11.43 19.70
N SER A 24 10.46 -10.36 19.71
CA SER A 24 9.60 -9.98 20.82
C SER A 24 8.13 -10.09 20.40
N LYS A 25 7.38 -11.00 21.03
CA LYS A 25 5.96 -11.25 20.76
C LYS A 25 5.12 -9.96 20.85
N GLY A 26 5.49 -9.06 21.77
CA GLY A 26 4.82 -7.76 21.94
C GLY A 26 5.00 -6.82 20.73
N GLY A 27 6.17 -6.85 20.08
CA GLY A 27 6.44 -6.02 18.90
C GLY A 27 5.65 -6.48 17.68
N ILE A 28 5.46 -7.79 17.51
CA ILE A 28 4.64 -8.36 16.42
C ILE A 28 3.16 -7.96 16.59
N ILE A 29 2.64 -8.01 17.82
CA ILE A 29 1.24 -7.61 18.12
C ILE A 29 1.05 -6.12 17.87
N ALA A 30 1.97 -5.28 18.34
CA ALA A 30 1.92 -3.84 18.11
C ALA A 30 1.98 -3.50 16.61
N PHE A 31 2.84 -4.19 15.86
CA PHE A 31 2.89 -4.06 14.41
C PHE A 31 1.57 -4.46 13.76
N ALA A 32 0.99 -5.61 14.12
CA ALA A 32 -0.24 -6.11 13.52
C ALA A 32 -1.41 -5.12 13.73
N LEU A 33 -1.48 -4.49 14.91
CA LEU A 33 -2.47 -3.46 15.21
C LEU A 33 -2.26 -2.19 14.36
N LEU A 34 -1.04 -1.65 14.31
CA LEU A 34 -0.74 -0.43 13.57
C LEU A 34 -0.89 -0.62 12.05
N PHE A 35 -0.37 -1.73 11.54
CA PHE A 35 -0.49 -2.09 10.13
C PHE A 35 -1.93 -2.39 9.75
N GLY A 36 -2.68 -3.12 10.59
CA GLY A 36 -4.09 -3.42 10.36
C GLY A 36 -4.95 -2.16 10.32
N PHE A 37 -4.71 -1.21 11.24
CA PHE A 37 -5.39 0.08 11.25
C PHE A 37 -5.11 0.88 9.98
N ALA A 38 -3.83 0.98 9.59
CA ALA A 38 -3.44 1.72 8.40
C ALA A 38 -3.93 1.06 7.10
N SER A 39 -3.77 -0.25 6.94
CA SER A 39 -4.24 -0.99 5.76
C SER A 39 -5.77 -0.92 5.62
N GLY A 40 -6.51 -1.02 6.73
CA GLY A 40 -7.98 -0.87 6.73
C GLY A 40 -8.45 0.50 6.22
N GLY A 41 -7.75 1.57 6.62
CA GLY A 41 -8.01 2.92 6.10
C GLY A 41 -7.75 3.04 4.60
N PHE A 42 -6.75 2.34 4.06
CA PHE A 42 -6.49 2.32 2.62
C PHE A 42 -7.61 1.61 1.84
N VAL A 43 -8.02 0.42 2.29
CA VAL A 43 -9.06 -0.36 1.60
C VAL A 43 -10.41 0.38 1.62
N SER A 44 -10.76 1.01 2.74
CA SER A 44 -12.01 1.78 2.86
C SER A 44 -12.05 3.03 1.98
N LEU A 45 -10.91 3.72 1.82
CA LEU A 45 -10.83 4.95 1.02
C LEU A 45 -10.65 4.70 -0.49
N GLY A 46 -10.30 3.49 -0.91
CA GLY A 46 -9.99 3.15 -2.30
C GLY A 46 -11.16 3.38 -3.25
N PRO A 47 -12.27 2.64 -3.11
CA PRO A 47 -13.43 2.79 -3.98
C PRO A 47 -14.02 4.22 -3.97
N PRO A 48 -14.21 4.89 -2.81
CA PRO A 48 -14.69 6.27 -2.77
C PRO A 48 -13.77 7.25 -3.52
N CYS A 49 -12.45 7.11 -3.45
CA CYS A 49 -11.53 7.98 -4.18
C CYS A 49 -11.63 7.82 -5.70
N VAL A 50 -11.85 6.60 -6.19
CA VAL A 50 -12.04 6.32 -7.61
C VAL A 50 -13.38 6.88 -8.09
N VAL A 51 -14.43 6.74 -7.27
CA VAL A 51 -15.77 7.31 -7.55
C VAL A 51 -15.73 8.84 -7.56
N SER A 52 -15.04 9.49 -6.62
CA SER A 52 -14.85 10.95 -6.64
C SER A 52 -14.07 11.44 -7.87
N LEU A 53 -13.30 10.56 -8.52
CA LEU A 53 -12.61 10.86 -9.77
C LEU A 53 -13.54 10.85 -11.00
N ALA A 54 -14.76 10.32 -10.85
CA ALA A 54 -15.78 10.27 -11.89
C ALA A 54 -16.64 11.53 -11.99
N GLU A 55 -16.43 12.55 -11.13
CA GLU A 55 -17.14 13.84 -11.15
C GLU A 55 -18.66 13.68 -11.32
N ASP A 56 -19.27 12.76 -10.56
CA ASP A 56 -20.72 12.46 -10.57
C ASP A 56 -21.31 11.93 -11.90
N ARG A 57 -20.51 11.63 -12.93
CA ARG A 57 -21.00 10.91 -14.12
C ARG A 57 -21.15 9.43 -13.83
N VAL A 58 -22.38 9.05 -13.43
CA VAL A 58 -22.77 7.69 -13.05
C VAL A 58 -22.40 6.65 -14.13
N ASP A 59 -22.48 7.02 -15.41
CA ASP A 59 -22.14 6.16 -16.54
C ASP A 59 -20.65 5.74 -16.58
N GLU A 60 -19.76 6.56 -16.02
CA GLU A 60 -18.31 6.31 -16.03
C GLU A 60 -17.80 5.62 -14.75
N ILE A 61 -18.63 5.55 -13.70
CA ILE A 61 -18.25 4.94 -12.42
C ILE A 61 -17.87 3.48 -12.62
N GLY A 62 -18.68 2.73 -13.38
CA GLY A 62 -18.45 1.31 -13.65
C GLY A 62 -17.14 1.07 -14.41
N PHE A 63 -16.85 1.89 -15.42
CA PHE A 63 -15.61 1.78 -16.21
C PHE A 63 -14.36 2.12 -15.37
N LYS A 64 -14.42 3.19 -14.58
CA LYS A 64 -13.31 3.63 -13.71
C LYS A 64 -13.04 2.66 -12.56
N LEU A 65 -14.10 2.17 -11.91
CA LEU A 65 -13.99 1.17 -10.85
C LEU A 65 -13.54 -0.20 -11.40
N GLY A 66 -14.03 -0.59 -12.58
CA GLY A 66 -13.59 -1.79 -13.29
C GLY A 66 -12.11 -1.73 -13.66
N GLY A 67 -11.63 -0.59 -14.17
CA GLY A 67 -10.20 -0.36 -14.44
C GLY A 67 -9.34 -0.44 -13.18
N PHE A 68 -9.81 0.11 -12.06
CA PHE A 68 -9.14 -0.03 -10.76
C PHE A 68 -9.05 -1.48 -10.30
N CYS A 69 -10.14 -2.25 -10.42
CA CYS A 69 -10.19 -3.66 -10.07
C CYS A 69 -9.24 -4.50 -10.96
N LEU A 70 -9.18 -4.21 -12.27
CA LEU A 70 -8.23 -4.85 -13.19
C LEU A 70 -6.78 -4.58 -12.78
N ALA A 71 -6.44 -3.35 -12.44
CA ALA A 71 -5.08 -3.02 -11.98
C ALA A 71 -4.70 -3.80 -10.70
N ILE A 72 -5.63 -3.92 -9.74
CA ILE A 72 -5.42 -4.73 -8.54
C ILE A 72 -5.23 -6.21 -8.89
N ALA A 73 -6.06 -6.75 -9.79
CA ALA A 73 -5.97 -8.15 -10.20
C ALA A 73 -4.62 -8.49 -10.84
N LEU A 74 -4.08 -7.61 -11.70
CA LEU A 74 -2.75 -7.79 -12.29
C LEU A 74 -1.64 -7.73 -11.24
N GLY A 75 -1.75 -6.82 -10.27
CA GLY A 75 -0.82 -6.73 -9.14
C GLY A 75 -0.84 -7.98 -8.27
N ALA A 76 -2.03 -8.50 -7.95
CA ALA A 76 -2.17 -9.74 -7.18
C ALA A 76 -1.65 -10.97 -7.94
N LEU A 77 -1.90 -11.04 -9.25
CA LEU A 77 -1.47 -12.16 -10.09
C LEU A 77 0.07 -12.22 -10.22
N THR A 78 0.73 -11.07 -10.29
CA THR A 78 2.20 -10.98 -10.41
C THR A 78 2.90 -10.96 -9.04
N GLY A 79 2.26 -10.42 -8.00
CA GLY A 79 2.82 -10.34 -6.65
C GLY A 79 3.06 -11.72 -6.04
N LEU A 80 2.04 -12.58 -6.04
CA LEU A 80 2.10 -13.92 -5.44
C LEU A 80 3.27 -14.79 -5.95
N PRO A 81 3.53 -14.92 -7.27
CA PRO A 81 4.66 -15.70 -7.75
C PRO A 81 6.02 -15.04 -7.45
N ILE A 82 6.11 -13.70 -7.41
CA ILE A 82 7.33 -13.00 -7.03
C ILE A 82 7.64 -13.24 -5.56
N GLU A 83 6.65 -13.08 -4.68
CA GLU A 83 6.74 -13.36 -3.24
C GLU A 83 7.12 -14.82 -2.99
N GLY A 84 6.51 -15.75 -3.72
CA GLY A 84 6.84 -17.18 -3.67
C GLY A 84 8.28 -17.48 -4.09
N ALA A 85 8.76 -16.87 -5.18
CA ALA A 85 10.13 -17.05 -5.67
C ALA A 85 11.20 -16.42 -4.75
N ILE A 86 10.86 -15.32 -4.06
CA ILE A 86 11.74 -14.71 -3.05
C ILE A 86 11.83 -15.63 -1.83
N LYS A 87 10.68 -16.13 -1.36
CA LYS A 87 10.62 -17.04 -0.21
C LYS A 87 11.36 -18.35 -0.47
N ASP A 88 11.22 -18.93 -1.67
CA ASP A 88 11.90 -20.17 -2.06
C ASP A 88 13.43 -20.01 -2.06
N ARG A 89 13.94 -18.80 -2.36
CA ARG A 89 15.38 -18.49 -2.37
C ARG A 89 15.99 -18.21 -1.00
N GLU A 90 15.24 -17.64 -0.06
CA GLU A 90 15.77 -17.27 1.27
C GLU A 90 15.56 -18.33 2.36
N GLY A 91 14.73 -19.35 2.10
CA GLY A 91 14.54 -20.49 3.01
C GLY A 91 13.94 -20.07 4.36
N ASP A 92 14.78 -19.93 5.38
CA ASP A 92 14.39 -19.64 6.77
C ASP A 92 14.37 -18.13 7.11
N ARG A 93 14.96 -17.29 6.25
CA ARG A 93 14.94 -15.83 6.40
C ARG A 93 13.82 -15.23 5.56
N PHE A 94 13.08 -14.30 6.16
CA PHE A 94 11.99 -13.59 5.49
C PHE A 94 12.39 -12.16 5.11
N THR A 95 13.65 -11.78 5.35
CA THR A 95 14.16 -10.41 5.18
C THR A 95 13.87 -9.83 3.79
N GLY A 96 14.11 -10.58 2.71
CA GLY A 96 13.88 -10.13 1.33
C GLY A 96 12.40 -10.04 0.97
N LEU A 97 11.54 -10.91 1.52
CA LEU A 97 10.09 -10.79 1.37
C LEU A 97 9.58 -9.50 2.04
N MET A 98 10.10 -9.20 3.23
CA MET A 98 9.77 -7.99 4.00
C MET A 98 10.22 -6.71 3.29
N CYS A 99 11.46 -6.72 2.77
CA CYS A 99 11.99 -5.62 1.96
C CYS A 99 11.18 -5.41 0.68
N PHE A 100 10.78 -6.49 -0.02
CA PHE A 100 9.96 -6.41 -1.21
C PHE A 100 8.59 -5.78 -0.92
N ALA A 101 7.91 -6.24 0.14
CA ALA A 101 6.62 -5.69 0.56
C ALA A 101 6.72 -4.20 0.93
N GLY A 102 7.72 -3.82 1.72
CA GLY A 102 7.96 -2.42 2.11
C GLY A 102 8.30 -1.52 0.90
N ALA A 103 9.18 -1.97 0.02
CA ALA A 103 9.57 -1.23 -1.19
C ALA A 103 8.39 -1.04 -2.15
N TYR A 104 7.57 -2.07 -2.34
CA TYR A 104 6.38 -1.99 -3.19
C TYR A 104 5.34 -1.02 -2.63
N MET A 105 5.13 -1.02 -1.30
CA MET A 105 4.25 -0.04 -0.63
C MET A 105 4.76 1.39 -0.78
N LEU A 106 6.07 1.63 -0.64
CA LEU A 106 6.66 2.95 -0.84
C LEU A 106 6.56 3.41 -2.30
N LEU A 107 6.82 2.52 -3.26
CA LEU A 107 6.66 2.81 -4.68
C LEU A 107 5.21 3.16 -5.03
N GLY A 108 4.24 2.41 -4.50
CA GLY A 108 2.82 2.71 -4.66
C GLY A 108 2.43 4.06 -4.04
N SER A 109 2.96 4.37 -2.85
CA SER A 109 2.76 5.67 -2.20
C SER A 109 3.33 6.82 -3.04
N PHE A 110 4.54 6.65 -3.59
CA PHE A 110 5.17 7.63 -4.46
C PHE A 110 4.39 7.85 -5.77
N CYS A 111 3.90 6.76 -6.38
CA CYS A 111 3.06 6.83 -7.58
C CYS A 111 1.73 7.55 -7.28
N MET A 112 1.08 7.27 -6.15
CA MET A 112 -0.13 8.01 -5.74
C MET A 112 0.16 9.47 -5.41
N ALA A 113 1.32 9.76 -4.79
CA ALA A 113 1.74 11.12 -4.46
C ALA A 113 1.95 11.95 -5.73
N THR A 114 2.69 11.41 -6.70
CA THR A 114 2.91 12.05 -8.00
C THR A 114 1.59 12.26 -8.74
N ALA A 115 0.72 11.25 -8.85
CA ALA A 115 -0.60 11.40 -9.46
C ALA A 115 -1.46 12.49 -8.79
N ARG A 116 -1.39 12.61 -7.46
CA ARG A 116 -2.05 13.70 -6.72
C ARG A 116 -1.47 15.07 -7.04
N VAL A 117 -0.14 15.19 -7.14
CA VAL A 117 0.53 16.45 -7.50
C VAL A 117 0.18 16.87 -8.93
N PHE A 118 0.13 15.93 -9.87
CA PHE A 118 -0.27 16.20 -11.25
C PHE A 118 -1.74 16.63 -11.39
N LYS A 119 -2.66 16.04 -10.61
CA LYS A 119 -4.10 16.35 -10.71
C LYS A 119 -4.53 17.57 -9.87
N GLY A 120 -3.88 17.82 -8.73
CA GLY A 120 -4.27 18.87 -7.77
C GLY A 120 -3.33 20.07 -7.69
N GLY A 121 -2.19 20.05 -8.38
CA GLY A 121 -1.10 21.00 -8.16
C GLY A 121 -0.44 20.81 -6.78
N ALA A 122 0.76 21.37 -6.60
CA ALA A 122 1.52 21.31 -5.34
C ALA A 122 0.90 22.19 -4.22
N GLN A 123 -0.40 22.08 -3.98
CA GLN A 123 -1.12 22.80 -2.94
C GLN A 123 -1.18 21.94 -1.68
N LEU A 124 -0.01 21.68 -1.07
CA LEU A 124 0.09 21.02 0.24
C LEU A 124 -0.39 21.90 1.41
N CYS A 125 -0.66 23.19 1.18
CA CYS A 125 -1.10 24.15 2.18
C CYS A 125 -2.07 25.19 1.57
N LYS A 126 -3.29 24.81 1.21
CA LYS A 126 -4.38 25.80 1.23
C LYS A 126 -5.33 25.44 2.36
N LYS A 127 -5.10 26.17 3.47
CA LYS A 127 -5.98 26.38 4.61
C LYS A 127 -7.44 26.40 4.14
N ILE A 128 -8.25 25.47 4.62
CA ILE A 128 -9.68 25.70 4.83
C ILE A 128 -9.81 26.04 6.30
#